data_AF-A0A1H0G2G5-F1
#
_entry.id   AF-A0A1H0G2G5-F1
#
_cell.length_a   1.000
_cell.length_b   1.000
_cell.length_c   1.000
_cell.angle_alpha   90.00
_cell.angle_beta   90.00
_cell.angle_gamma   90.00
#
_symmetry.space_group_name_H-M   'P 1'
#
loop_
_entity.id
_entity.type
_entity.pdbx_description
1 polymer ?
#
loop_
_entity_poly.entity_id
_entity_poly.type
_entity_poly.pdbx_seq_one_letter_code
_entity_poly.pdbx_strand_id
1 'polypeptide(L)'
;MSSAGELEELHARAAEAEARAHAGDFRTAAKELRALVERYGEVAGADDPGTLTVRLNLARVLGAAKQSAKAIAVCEPLLRDQERVLGPDHEDVLETRQLLANLRYATGDTGGAAADLEQLLAALSRVLMPTHDRITKVKRDIEFLKRSC
;
A
#
# COMPACT_ATOMS: atom_id res chain seq x y z
N MET A 1 21.47 -9.01 21.11
CA MET A 1 20.50 -9.71 20.24
C MET A 1 21.06 -9.63 18.82
N SER A 2 20.97 -10.71 18.03
CA SER A 2 21.40 -10.66 16.62
C SER A 2 20.41 -9.82 15.81
N SER A 3 20.86 -9.12 14.77
CA SER A 3 19.99 -8.33 13.88
C SER A 3 18.82 -9.15 13.33
N ALA A 4 19.02 -10.46 13.10
CA ALA A 4 17.95 -11.37 12.68
C ALA A 4 16.86 -11.56 13.75
N GLY A 5 17.24 -11.66 15.02
CA GLY A 5 16.27 -11.80 16.13
C GLY A 5 15.51 -10.50 16.40
N GLU A 6 16.13 -9.36 16.14
CA GLU A 6 15.43 -8.07 16.21
C GLU A 6 14.40 -7.92 15.09
N LEU A 7 14.72 -8.33 13.86
CA LEU A 7 13.76 -8.30 12.74
C LEU A 7 12.57 -9.23 12.96
N GLU A 8 12.78 -10.41 13.56
CA GLU A 8 11.68 -11.32 13.90
C GLU A 8 10.71 -10.68 14.92
N GLU A 9 11.24 -10.02 15.95
CA GLU A 9 10.43 -9.28 16.93
C GLU A 9 9.64 -8.15 16.26
N LEU A 10 10.30 -7.39 15.36
CA LEU A 10 9.65 -6.31 14.64
C LEU A 10 8.51 -6.82 13.73
N HIS A 11 8.64 -8.02 13.13
CA HIS A 11 7.58 -8.63 12.32
C HIS A 11 6.38 -9.01 13.19
N ALA A 12 6.64 -9.62 14.36
CA ALA A 12 5.58 -9.95 15.31
C ALA A 12 4.80 -8.70 15.73
N ARG A 13 5.51 -7.60 16.03
CA ARG A 13 4.89 -6.31 16.38
C ARG A 13 4.10 -5.68 15.23
N ALA A 14 4.54 -5.87 13.98
CA ALA A 14 3.78 -5.41 12.82
C ALA A 14 2.44 -6.15 12.71
N ALA A 15 2.46 -7.48 12.89
CA ALA A 15 1.24 -8.29 12.90
C ALA A 15 0.28 -7.90 14.03
N GLU A 16 0.78 -7.55 15.22
CA GLU A 16 -0.04 -7.03 16.32
C GLU A 16 -0.72 -5.70 15.95
N ALA A 17 0.03 -4.77 15.36
CA ALA A 17 -0.51 -3.48 14.93
C ALA A 17 -1.58 -3.66 13.84
N GLU A 18 -1.39 -4.61 12.92
CA GLU A 18 -2.41 -5.00 11.96
C GLU A 18 -3.66 -5.59 12.63
N ALA A 19 -3.50 -6.48 13.61
CA ALA A 19 -4.63 -7.03 14.35
C ALA A 19 -5.44 -5.94 15.07
N ARG A 20 -4.76 -4.93 15.65
CA ARG A 20 -5.43 -3.74 16.22
C ARG A 20 -6.22 -2.97 15.17
N ALA A 21 -5.65 -2.77 13.98
CA ALA A 21 -6.35 -2.12 12.89
C ALA A 21 -7.61 -2.90 12.47
N HIS A 22 -7.55 -4.23 12.41
CA HIS A 22 -8.73 -5.08 12.15
C HIS A 22 -9.78 -4.96 13.26
N ALA A 23 -9.36 -4.75 14.51
CA ALA A 23 -10.25 -4.46 15.64
C ALA A 23 -10.80 -3.01 15.63
N GLY A 24 -10.43 -2.19 14.66
CA GLY A 24 -10.90 -0.80 14.50
C GLY A 24 -10.10 0.25 15.26
N ASP A 25 -9.04 -0.12 15.99
CA ASP A 25 -8.15 0.84 16.64
C ASP A 25 -7.08 1.36 15.67
N PHE A 26 -7.55 2.09 14.66
CA PHE A 26 -6.67 2.63 13.62
C PHE A 26 -5.68 3.67 14.15
N ARG A 27 -6.03 4.39 15.23
CA ARG A 27 -5.18 5.43 15.79
C ARG A 27 -3.94 4.83 16.44
N THR A 28 -4.11 3.80 17.26
CA THR A 28 -2.99 3.11 17.90
C THR A 28 -2.17 2.36 16.87
N ALA A 29 -2.83 1.62 15.97
CA ALA A 29 -2.16 0.89 14.89
C ALA A 29 -1.28 1.81 14.02
N ALA A 30 -1.77 2.98 13.61
CA ALA A 30 -0.97 3.91 12.81
C ALA A 30 0.24 4.47 13.57
N LYS A 31 0.13 4.67 14.89
CA LYS A 31 1.25 5.11 15.73
C LYS A 31 2.31 4.03 15.86
N GLU A 32 1.90 2.79 16.11
CA GLU A 32 2.79 1.63 16.21
C GLU A 32 3.50 1.37 14.89
N LEU A 33 2.76 1.33 13.77
CA LEU A 33 3.33 1.12 12.44
C LEU A 33 4.34 2.22 12.07
N ARG A 34 4.10 3.49 12.42
CA ARG A 34 5.10 4.55 12.18
C ARG A 34 6.41 4.29 12.93
N ALA A 35 6.33 3.93 14.20
CA ALA A 35 7.52 3.59 14.99
C ALA A 35 8.25 2.36 14.43
N LEU A 36 7.50 1.38 13.90
CA LEU A 36 8.08 0.21 13.25
C LEU A 36 8.78 0.58 11.94
N VAL A 37 8.23 1.45 11.09
CA VAL A 37 8.92 1.92 9.86
C VAL A 37 10.28 2.53 10.19
N GLU A 38 10.35 3.40 11.20
CA GLU A 38 11.61 4.01 11.65
C GLU A 38 12.58 2.92 12.12
N ARG A 39 12.11 1.98 12.94
CA ARG A 39 13.01 0.97 13.51
C ARG A 39 13.49 -0.06 12.49
N TYR A 40 12.63 -0.50 11.56
CA TYR A 40 13.01 -1.31 10.41
C TYR A 40 14.06 -0.60 9.53
N GLY A 41 13.86 0.70 9.27
CA GLY A 41 14.80 1.51 8.51
C GLY A 41 16.18 1.60 9.15
N GLU A 42 16.27 1.60 10.49
CA GLU A 42 17.54 1.59 11.22
C GLU A 42 18.23 0.22 11.23
N VAL A 43 17.47 -0.87 11.28
CA VAL A 43 18.02 -2.24 11.43
C VAL A 43 18.37 -2.88 10.09
N ALA A 44 17.48 -2.78 9.10
CA ALA A 44 17.62 -3.43 7.80
C ALA A 44 17.75 -2.46 6.62
N GLY A 45 17.39 -1.19 6.82
CA GLY A 45 17.45 -0.15 5.78
C GLY A 45 16.09 0.15 5.16
N ALA A 46 15.98 1.34 4.55
CA ALA A 46 14.73 1.84 3.96
C ALA A 46 14.21 1.00 2.78
N ASP A 47 15.11 0.28 2.11
CA ASP A 47 14.85 -0.55 0.93
C ASP A 47 14.60 -2.02 1.25
N ASP A 48 14.75 -2.42 2.53
CA ASP A 48 14.46 -3.79 2.94
C ASP A 48 12.97 -4.13 2.68
N PRO A 49 12.66 -5.31 2.12
CA PRO A 49 11.27 -5.71 1.87
C PRO A 49 10.36 -5.61 3.11
N GLY A 50 10.86 -5.95 4.30
CA GLY A 50 10.10 -5.81 5.55
C GLY A 50 9.76 -4.35 5.86
N THR A 51 10.70 -3.43 5.64
CA THR A 51 10.45 -1.99 5.76
C THR A 51 9.36 -1.52 4.78
N LEU A 52 9.42 -1.98 3.53
CA LEU A 52 8.43 -1.63 2.51
C LEU A 52 7.03 -2.19 2.83
N THR A 53 6.94 -3.42 3.32
CA THR A 53 5.68 -4.04 3.77
C THR A 53 5.05 -3.26 4.92
N VAL A 54 5.84 -2.86 5.94
CA VAL A 54 5.30 -2.09 7.08
C VAL A 54 4.84 -0.70 6.64
N ARG A 55 5.50 -0.07 5.67
CA ARG A 55 5.04 1.20 5.07
C ARG A 55 3.71 1.05 4.35
N LEU A 56 3.48 -0.06 3.63
CA LEU A 56 2.20 -0.37 3.00
C LEU A 56 1.10 -0.54 4.06
N ASN A 57 1.39 -1.28 5.13
CA ASN A 57 0.45 -1.48 6.23
C ASN A 57 0.08 -0.15 6.90
N LEU A 58 1.04 0.74 7.13
CA LEU A 58 0.79 2.08 7.63
C LEU A 58 -0.16 2.85 6.70
N ALA A 59 0.07 2.82 5.39
CA ALA A 59 -0.79 3.50 4.43
C ALA A 59 -2.23 2.95 4.43
N ARG A 60 -2.38 1.61 4.50
CA ARG A 60 -3.69 0.94 4.60
C ARG A 60 -4.46 1.41 5.85
N VAL A 61 -3.80 1.43 7.01
CA VAL A 61 -4.41 1.87 8.27
C VAL A 61 -4.81 3.34 8.21
N LEU A 62 -3.97 4.22 7.66
CA LEU A 62 -4.29 5.63 7.49
C LEU A 62 -5.51 5.82 6.56
N GLY A 63 -5.59 5.05 5.47
CA GLY A 63 -6.75 5.05 4.57
C GLY A 63 -8.04 4.59 5.26
N ALA A 64 -7.97 3.50 6.02
CA ALA A 64 -9.10 2.99 6.82
C ALA A 64 -9.57 4.02 7.87
N ALA A 65 -8.62 4.75 8.48
CA ALA A 65 -8.88 5.86 9.39
C ALA A 65 -9.42 7.13 8.72
N LYS A 66 -9.76 7.09 7.41
CA LYS A 66 -10.19 8.24 6.60
C LYS A 66 -9.16 9.39 6.55
N GLN A 67 -7.88 9.10 6.80
CA GLN A 67 -6.79 10.06 6.71
C GLN A 67 -6.15 10.03 5.32
N SER A 68 -6.96 10.22 4.28
CA SER A 68 -6.56 9.96 2.89
C SER A 68 -5.31 10.73 2.45
N ALA A 69 -5.20 12.02 2.81
CA ALA A 69 -4.04 12.82 2.47
C ALA A 69 -2.72 12.28 3.09
N LYS A 70 -2.78 11.76 4.32
CA LYS A 70 -1.61 11.16 4.98
C LYS A 70 -1.26 9.82 4.35
N ALA A 71 -2.26 9.02 3.98
CA ALA A 71 -2.05 7.75 3.30
C ALA A 71 -1.41 7.96 1.92
N ILE A 72 -1.88 8.94 1.14
CA ILE A 72 -1.29 9.33 -0.16
C ILE A 72 0.18 9.72 0.02
N ALA A 73 0.48 10.56 1.01
CA ALA A 73 1.85 10.99 1.29
C ALA A 73 2.80 9.84 1.66
N VAL A 74 2.28 8.70 2.16
CA VAL A 74 3.06 7.48 2.38
C VAL A 74 3.14 6.63 1.11
N CYS A 75 2.03 6.45 0.39
CA CYS A 75 1.95 5.62 -0.82
C CYS A 75 2.84 6.12 -1.96
N GLU A 76 2.90 7.43 -2.22
CA GLU A 76 3.64 7.97 -3.37
C GLU A 76 5.15 7.68 -3.34
N PRO A 77 5.90 7.95 -2.26
CA PRO A 77 7.29 7.54 -2.18
C PRO A 77 7.43 6.02 -2.06
N LEU A 78 6.54 5.34 -1.34
CA LEU A 78 6.58 3.88 -1.19
C LEU A 78 6.49 3.17 -2.54
N LEU A 79 5.58 3.61 -3.41
CA LEU A 79 5.39 3.01 -4.73
C LEU A 79 6.68 3.09 -5.56
N ARG A 80 7.36 4.25 -5.55
CA ARG A 80 8.65 4.42 -6.26
C ARG A 80 9.72 3.50 -5.72
N ASP A 81 9.78 3.35 -4.40
CA ASP A 81 10.75 2.46 -3.74
C ASP A 81 10.47 0.99 -4.06
N GLN A 82 9.21 0.56 -3.95
CA GLN A 82 8.80 -0.81 -4.28
C GLN A 82 9.03 -1.14 -5.75
N GLU A 83 8.76 -0.22 -6.68
CA GLU A 83 9.01 -0.45 -8.10
C GLU A 83 10.50 -0.63 -8.41
N ARG A 84 11.36 0.11 -7.72
CA ARG A 84 12.81 0.01 -7.86
C ARG A 84 13.37 -1.28 -7.25
N VAL A 85 12.86 -1.69 -6.07
CA VAL A 85 13.39 -2.82 -5.30
C VAL A 85 12.78 -4.15 -5.72
N LEU A 86 11.45 -4.20 -5.85
CA LEU A 86 10.66 -5.41 -6.07
C LEU A 86 10.28 -5.62 -7.54
N GLY A 87 10.22 -4.52 -8.31
CA GLY A 87 9.78 -4.51 -9.70
C GLY A 87 8.27 -4.21 -9.85
N PRO A 88 7.85 -3.71 -11.02
CA PRO A 88 6.51 -3.14 -11.22
C PRO A 88 5.35 -4.14 -11.16
N ASP A 89 5.64 -5.43 -11.26
CA ASP A 89 4.63 -6.50 -11.29
C ASP A 89 4.50 -7.23 -9.94
N HIS A 90 5.28 -6.83 -8.93
CA HIS A 90 5.22 -7.40 -7.58
C HIS A 90 3.88 -7.10 -6.89
N GLU A 91 3.35 -8.04 -6.12
CA GLU A 91 2.04 -7.91 -5.46
C GLU A 91 1.91 -6.63 -4.63
N ASP A 92 2.86 -6.33 -3.75
CA ASP A 92 2.90 -5.08 -2.97
C ASP A 92 2.84 -3.80 -3.82
N VAL A 93 3.44 -3.79 -5.02
CA VAL A 93 3.35 -2.65 -5.95
C VAL A 93 1.92 -2.52 -6.48
N LEU A 94 1.32 -3.65 -6.88
CA LEU A 94 -0.05 -3.69 -7.38
C LEU A 94 -1.06 -3.28 -6.29
N GLU A 95 -0.83 -3.67 -5.04
CA GLU A 95 -1.64 -3.26 -3.89
C GLU A 95 -1.50 -1.77 -3.60
N THR A 96 -0.28 -1.26 -3.55
CA THR A 96 -0.02 0.18 -3.30
C THR A 96 -0.65 1.06 -4.37
N ARG A 97 -0.57 0.65 -5.65
CA ARG A 97 -1.25 1.34 -6.76
C ARG A 97 -2.77 1.35 -6.60
N GLN A 98 -3.37 0.21 -6.28
CA GLN A 98 -4.80 0.12 -6.03
C GLN A 98 -5.24 1.01 -4.86
N LEU A 99 -4.45 1.01 -3.77
CA LEU A 99 -4.71 1.85 -2.62
C LEU A 99 -4.62 3.34 -2.99
N LEU A 100 -3.59 3.75 -3.73
CA LEU A 100 -3.42 5.14 -4.17
C LEU A 100 -4.62 5.62 -5.00
N ALA A 101 -5.09 4.79 -5.95
CA ALA A 101 -6.28 5.08 -6.75
C ALA A 101 -7.53 5.31 -5.88
N ASN A 102 -7.78 4.42 -4.90
CA ASN A 102 -8.91 4.52 -3.99
C ASN A 102 -8.84 5.80 -3.12
N LEU A 103 -7.64 6.15 -2.68
CA LEU A 103 -7.41 7.34 -1.86
C LEU A 103 -7.61 8.62 -2.67
N ARG A 104 -7.10 8.68 -3.91
CA ARG A 104 -7.29 9.82 -4.82
C ARG A 104 -8.75 10.04 -5.15
N TYR A 105 -9.49 8.95 -5.44
CA TYR A 105 -10.94 9.02 -5.62
C TYR A 105 -11.65 9.58 -4.37
N ALA A 106 -11.28 9.11 -3.18
CA ALA A 106 -11.86 9.59 -1.92
C ALA A 106 -11.57 11.08 -1.64
N THR A 107 -10.51 11.64 -2.23
CA THR A 107 -10.20 13.07 -2.16
C THR A 107 -10.72 13.88 -3.35
N GLY A 108 -11.48 13.26 -4.26
CA GLY A 108 -12.07 13.91 -5.44
C GLY A 108 -11.16 14.00 -6.66
N ASP A 109 -9.96 13.42 -6.62
CA ASP A 109 -9.05 13.33 -7.76
C ASP A 109 -9.41 12.09 -8.61
N THR A 110 -10.50 12.20 -9.36
CA THR A 110 -11.01 11.14 -10.24
C THR A 110 -10.06 10.86 -11.41
N GLY A 111 -9.40 11.90 -11.94
CA GLY A 111 -8.43 11.78 -13.02
C GLY A 111 -7.17 11.03 -12.60
N GLY A 112 -6.57 11.39 -11.47
CA GLY A 112 -5.42 10.69 -10.90
C GLY A 112 -5.77 9.25 -10.49
N ALA A 113 -6.95 9.03 -9.92
CA ALA A 113 -7.42 7.67 -9.62
C ALA A 113 -7.54 6.80 -10.87
N ALA A 114 -8.11 7.32 -11.96
CA ALA A 114 -8.23 6.60 -13.23
C ALA A 114 -6.84 6.26 -13.80
N ALA A 115 -5.90 7.20 -13.76
CA ALA A 115 -4.54 7.00 -14.23
C ALA A 115 -3.81 5.89 -13.45
N ASP A 116 -3.94 5.85 -12.12
CA ASP A 116 -3.36 4.77 -11.31
C ASP A 116 -3.98 3.40 -11.63
N LEU A 117 -5.30 3.33 -11.83
CA LEU A 117 -5.98 2.09 -12.21
C LEU A 117 -5.60 1.61 -13.60
N GLU A 118 -5.36 2.51 -14.57
CA GLU A 118 -4.86 2.14 -15.89
C GLU A 118 -3.48 1.50 -15.83
N GLN A 119 -2.58 2.06 -15.02
CA GLN A 119 -1.25 1.47 -14.79
C GLN A 119 -1.36 0.12 -14.07
N LEU A 120 -2.24 0.01 -13.07
CA LEU A 120 -2.54 -1.25 -12.40
C LEU A 120 -3.08 -2.30 -13.39
N LEU A 121 -4.00 -1.92 -14.27
CA LEU A 121 -4.55 -2.82 -15.29
C LEU A 121 -3.47 -3.32 -16.25
N ALA A 122 -2.56 -2.44 -16.67
CA ALA A 122 -1.43 -2.81 -17.52
C ALA A 122 -0.52 -3.85 -16.84
N ALA A 123 -0.23 -3.67 -15.55
CA ALA A 123 0.57 -4.62 -14.77
C ALA A 123 -0.16 -5.95 -14.52
N LEU A 124 -1.43 -5.91 -14.12
CA LEU A 124 -2.25 -7.11 -13.95
C LEU A 124 -2.37 -7.93 -15.24
N SER A 125 -2.42 -7.28 -16.39
CA SER A 125 -2.51 -7.96 -17.69
C SER A 125 -1.23 -8.72 -18.07
N ARG A 126 -0.09 -8.41 -17.43
CA ARG A 126 1.17 -9.15 -17.62
C ARG A 126 1.23 -10.43 -16.79
N VAL A 127 0.55 -10.46 -15.64
CA VAL A 127 0.70 -11.55 -14.65
C VAL A 127 -0.56 -12.40 -14.46
N LEU A 128 -1.74 -11.90 -14.83
CA LEU A 128 -3.02 -12.61 -14.68
C LEU A 128 -3.67 -12.87 -16.04
N MET A 129 -4.46 -13.94 -16.11
CA MET A 129 -5.29 -14.23 -17.27
C MET A 129 -6.33 -13.12 -17.51
N PRO A 130 -6.68 -12.77 -18.76
CA PRO A 130 -7.58 -11.64 -19.06
C PRO A 130 -8.99 -11.72 -18.44
N THR A 131 -9.44 -12.93 -18.08
CA THR A 131 -10.74 -13.18 -17.44
C THR A 131 -10.69 -13.12 -15.91
N HIS A 132 -9.53 -12.84 -15.32
CA HIS A 132 -9.38 -12.78 -13.87
C HIS A 132 -10.25 -11.66 -13.27
N ASP A 133 -10.98 -11.94 -12.20
CA ASP A 133 -11.95 -11.01 -11.59
C ASP A 133 -11.35 -9.65 -11.20
N ARG A 134 -10.09 -9.65 -10.75
CA ARG A 134 -9.36 -8.39 -10.47
C ARG A 134 -9.24 -7.49 -11.72
N ILE A 135 -8.94 -8.07 -12.89
CA ILE A 135 -8.86 -7.31 -14.15
C ILE A 135 -10.24 -6.76 -14.53
N THR A 136 -11.29 -7.59 -14.45
CA THR A 136 -12.65 -7.17 -14.84
C THR A 136 -13.20 -6.10 -13.91
N LYS A 137 -12.87 -6.15 -12.62
CA LYS A 137 -13.20 -5.11 -11.65
C LYS A 137 -12.47 -3.80 -11.96
N VAL A 138 -11.15 -3.82 -12.12
CA VAL A 138 -10.36 -2.61 -12.42
C VAL A 138 -10.85 -1.92 -13.71
N LYS A 139 -11.20 -2.70 -14.76
CA LYS A 139 -11.78 -2.13 -15.99
C LYS A 139 -13.07 -1.37 -15.74
N ARG A 140 -13.99 -1.92 -14.93
CA ARG A 140 -15.24 -1.25 -14.56
C ARG A 140 -14.99 0.01 -13.73
N ASP A 141 -14.04 -0.05 -12.79
CA ASP A 141 -13.69 1.08 -11.95
C ASP A 141 -13.10 2.23 -12.80
N ILE A 142 -12.25 1.94 -13.78
CA ILE A 142 -11.74 2.93 -14.76
C ILE A 142 -12.89 3.58 -15.55
N GLU A 143 -13.80 2.77 -16.08
CA GLU A 143 -14.96 3.25 -16.85
C GLU A 143 -15.86 4.16 -16.00
N PHE A 144 -16.11 3.77 -14.75
CA PHE A 144 -16.87 4.57 -13.79
C PHE A 144 -16.20 5.93 -13.51
N LEU A 145 -14.89 5.92 -13.22
CA LEU A 145 -14.15 7.14 -12.93
C LEU A 145 -14.14 8.10 -14.13
N LYS A 146 -13.94 7.59 -15.35
CA LYS A 146 -13.93 8.41 -16.57
C LYS A 146 -15.28 9.04 -16.90
N ARG A 147 -16.38 8.42 -16.50
CA ARG A 147 -17.74 8.97 -16.66
C ARG A 147 -18.09 10.04 -15.61
N SER A 148 -17.31 10.10 -14.54
CA SER A 148 -17.54 11.01 -13.41
C SER A 148 -16.71 12.29 -13.48
N CYS A 149 -15.93 12.47 -14.56
CA CYS A 149 -15.11 13.65 -14.84
C CYS A 149 -15.84 14.65 -15.75
#